data_AF-A0A914ZU84-F1
#
_entry.id   AF-A0A914ZU84-F1
#
_cell.length_a   1.000
_cell.length_b   1.000
_cell.length_c   1.000
_cell.angle_alpha   90.00
_cell.angle_beta   90.00
_cell.angle_gamma   90.00
#
_symmetry.space_group_name_H-M   'P 1'
#
loop_
_entity.id
_entity.type
_entity.pdbx_description
1 polymer ?
#
loop_
_entity_poly.entity_id
_entity_poly.type
_entity_poly.pdbx_seq_one_letter_code
_entity_poly.pdbx_strand_id
1 'polypeptide(L)'
;MPRVNFVGGLNCRKAKPLRGELANFVNGADEKHGVILFTTGFTAQWKMAPKTVVDAFVNAFAERSEIRFVWQYNGAPIVNLPSNIFSAEWLPQQDVLGHPKTRAHISHGGLNSVIESVWHGVPLIGFPLTARGYDNVLRITARSAGVILKKKNLSSRSVLHAIDEIYKQKYKDEMAIFQDMVTDVPYTELNHSAFWVEFIQRHQEVPHARSGADQLNVLQYFLVDVITFMLSVLFLVLTLIYYMLKLVFRLICFMC
;
A
#
# COMPACT_ATOMS: atom_id res chain seq x y z
N MET A 1 19.66 15.63 -19.36
CA MET A 1 19.14 15.72 -17.97
C MET A 1 17.87 14.87 -17.88
N PRO A 2 17.52 14.32 -16.71
CA PRO A 2 16.35 13.45 -16.57
C PRO A 2 15.05 14.23 -16.81
N ARG A 3 14.13 13.60 -17.56
CA ARG A 3 12.75 14.10 -17.72
C ARG A 3 11.89 13.81 -16.49
N VAL A 4 12.18 12.71 -15.81
CA VAL A 4 11.49 12.26 -14.60
C VAL A 4 12.56 12.02 -13.54
N ASN A 5 12.37 12.64 -12.37
CA ASN A 5 13.17 12.37 -11.19
C ASN A 5 12.31 11.60 -10.20
N PHE A 6 12.80 10.45 -9.76
CA PHE A 6 12.12 9.66 -8.76
C PHE A 6 12.41 10.24 -7.39
N VAL A 7 11.35 10.67 -6.71
CA VAL A 7 11.41 11.14 -5.32
C VAL A 7 10.55 10.19 -4.50
N GLY A 8 11.18 9.39 -3.65
CA GLY A 8 10.50 8.45 -2.75
C GLY A 8 10.20 9.10 -1.40
N GLY A 9 9.27 8.54 -0.62
CA GLY A 9 9.24 8.77 0.83
C GLY A 9 9.17 10.20 1.36
N LEU A 10 8.70 11.19 0.58
CA LEU A 10 8.60 12.61 1.01
C LEU A 10 7.81 12.81 2.31
N ASN A 11 6.85 11.92 2.58
CA ASN A 11 6.05 11.94 3.80
C ASN A 11 6.78 11.38 5.03
N CYS A 12 7.87 10.64 4.83
CA CYS A 12 8.59 9.95 5.90
C CYS A 12 9.44 10.94 6.70
N ARG A 13 9.43 10.77 8.02
CA ARG A 13 10.12 11.64 8.97
C ARG A 13 10.55 10.87 10.20
N LYS A 14 11.53 11.43 10.92
CA LYS A 14 11.90 10.94 12.24
C LYS A 14 10.69 10.95 13.19
N ALA A 15 10.61 9.93 14.02
CA ALA A 15 9.60 9.82 15.06
C ALA A 15 9.75 10.96 16.08
N LYS A 16 8.61 11.51 16.49
CA LYS A 16 8.49 12.44 17.61
C LYS A 16 8.11 11.65 18.87
N PRO A 17 8.43 12.17 20.07
CA PRO A 17 8.01 11.52 21.30
C PRO A 17 6.49 11.32 21.38
N LEU A 18 6.06 10.11 21.72
CA LEU A 18 4.66 9.80 22.01
C LEU A 18 4.20 10.57 23.26
N ARG A 19 2.89 10.82 23.36
CA ARG A 19 2.28 11.56 24.48
C ARG A 19 1.07 10.84 25.07
N GLY A 20 0.74 11.20 26.31
CA GLY A 20 -0.47 10.76 26.99
C GLY A 20 -0.55 9.25 27.22
N GLU A 21 -1.75 8.71 27.17
CA GLU A 21 -2.03 7.29 27.43
C GLU A 21 -1.30 6.36 26.44
N LEU A 22 -1.21 6.75 25.16
CA LEU A 22 -0.49 5.97 24.15
C LEU A 22 1.00 5.83 24.51
N ALA A 23 1.63 6.89 25.03
CA ALA A 23 3.02 6.81 25.46
C ALA A 23 3.20 5.82 26.62
N ASN A 24 2.33 5.89 27.63
CA ASN A 24 2.36 4.97 28.77
C ASN A 24 2.13 3.52 28.32
N PHE A 25 1.21 3.32 27.37
CA PHE A 25 0.92 2.02 26.80
C PHE A 25 2.09 1.46 25.97
N VAL A 26 2.73 2.27 25.13
CA VAL A 26 3.86 1.80 24.32
C VAL A 26 5.11 1.59 25.18
N ASN A 27 5.40 2.50 26.12
CA ASN A 27 6.57 2.42 26.99
C ASN A 27 6.51 1.24 27.97
N GLY A 28 5.31 0.87 28.43
CA GLY A 28 5.14 -0.28 29.32
C GLY A 28 5.26 -1.65 28.62
N ALA A 29 5.43 -1.69 27.29
CA ALA A 29 5.67 -2.95 26.59
C ALA A 29 7.00 -3.58 27.05
N ASP A 30 7.02 -4.91 27.13
CA ASP A 30 8.23 -5.67 27.40
C ASP A 30 9.26 -5.48 26.27
N GLU A 31 10.56 -5.54 26.59
CA GLU A 31 11.62 -5.34 25.59
C GLU A 31 11.69 -6.49 24.57
N LYS A 32 11.40 -7.72 25.01
CA LYS A 32 11.47 -8.89 24.14
C LYS A 32 10.30 -8.92 23.16
N HIS A 33 9.08 -8.72 23.65
CA HIS A 33 7.87 -8.84 22.83
C HIS A 33 7.44 -7.52 22.19
N GLY A 34 7.63 -6.39 22.86
CA GLY A 34 7.40 -5.07 22.31
C GLY A 34 5.95 -4.78 21.89
N VAL A 35 5.83 -3.97 20.84
CA VAL A 35 4.56 -3.45 20.31
C VAL A 35 4.38 -3.87 18.85
N ILE A 36 3.16 -4.28 18.50
CA ILE A 36 2.71 -4.39 17.12
C ILE A 36 1.73 -3.27 16.83
N LEU A 37 2.04 -2.45 15.82
CA LEU A 37 1.13 -1.44 15.31
C LEU A 37 0.19 -2.10 14.29
N PHE A 38 -1.11 -1.81 14.36
CA PHE A 38 -2.09 -2.24 13.37
C PHE A 38 -2.81 -1.02 12.79
N THR A 39 -2.49 -0.65 11.56
CA THR A 39 -3.21 0.41 10.84
C THR A 39 -3.71 -0.04 9.48
N THR A 40 -4.92 0.40 9.16
CA THR A 40 -5.56 0.12 7.87
C THR A 40 -5.87 1.41 7.09
N GLY A 41 -5.35 2.53 7.59
CA GLY A 41 -5.64 3.86 7.08
C GLY A 41 -7.15 4.12 7.08
N PHE A 42 -7.58 4.99 6.17
CA PHE A 42 -9.00 5.27 5.96
C PHE A 42 -9.66 4.34 4.94
N THR A 43 -8.88 3.39 4.39
CA THR A 43 -9.40 2.39 3.44
C THR A 43 -10.28 1.36 4.13
N ALA A 44 -9.89 0.90 5.33
CA ALA A 44 -10.80 0.11 6.13
C ALA A 44 -11.72 1.03 6.92
N GLN A 45 -13.02 0.80 6.82
CA GLN A 45 -13.99 1.35 7.74
C GLN A 45 -14.40 0.25 8.72
N TRP A 46 -13.81 0.25 9.91
CA TRP A 46 -14.04 -0.80 10.91
C TRP A 46 -15.50 -0.84 11.40
N LYS A 47 -16.20 0.29 11.35
CA LYS A 47 -17.67 0.36 11.56
C LYS A 47 -18.47 -0.50 10.58
N MET A 48 -17.95 -0.77 9.38
CA MET A 48 -18.57 -1.61 8.35
C MET A 48 -17.94 -3.01 8.29
N ALA A 49 -16.92 -3.28 9.11
CA ALA A 49 -16.24 -4.57 9.10
C ALA A 49 -17.15 -5.66 9.69
N PRO A 50 -17.21 -6.87 9.09
CA PRO A 50 -17.91 -7.98 9.69
C PRO A 50 -17.36 -8.29 11.09
N LYS A 51 -18.24 -8.57 12.05
CA LYS A 51 -17.85 -8.91 13.43
C LYS A 51 -16.84 -10.06 13.47
N THR A 52 -16.98 -11.05 12.58
CA THR A 52 -16.06 -12.18 12.45
C THR A 52 -14.61 -11.78 12.15
N VAL A 53 -14.39 -10.70 11.41
CA VAL A 53 -13.06 -10.16 11.11
C VAL A 53 -12.46 -9.49 12.34
N VAL A 54 -13.26 -8.68 13.03
CA VAL A 54 -12.86 -8.00 14.27
C VAL A 54 -12.53 -9.04 15.35
N ASP A 55 -13.43 -10.00 15.57
CA ASP A 55 -13.25 -11.09 16.53
C ASP A 55 -11.99 -11.92 16.22
N ALA A 56 -11.68 -12.17 14.94
CA ALA A 56 -10.46 -12.90 14.57
C ALA A 56 -9.18 -12.20 15.02
N PHE A 57 -9.09 -10.87 14.88
CA PHE A 57 -7.94 -10.11 15.37
C PHE A 57 -7.94 -10.01 16.89
N VAL A 58 -9.07 -9.69 17.52
CA VAL A 58 -9.18 -9.57 18.97
C VAL A 58 -8.80 -10.87 19.67
N ASN A 59 -9.31 -12.01 19.21
CA ASN A 59 -9.01 -13.31 19.79
C ASN A 59 -7.52 -13.66 19.63
N ALA A 60 -6.93 -13.40 18.46
CA ALA A 60 -5.51 -13.63 18.23
C ALA A 60 -4.62 -12.73 19.11
N PHE A 61 -5.00 -11.47 19.28
CA PHE A 61 -4.26 -10.53 20.12
C PHE A 61 -4.40 -10.88 21.61
N ALA A 62 -5.57 -11.37 22.04
CA ALA A 62 -5.79 -11.86 23.40
C ALA A 62 -4.89 -13.07 23.73
N GLU A 63 -4.70 -13.97 22.77
CA GLU A 63 -3.80 -15.14 22.91
C GLU A 63 -2.30 -14.78 22.95
N ARG A 64 -1.93 -13.54 22.65
CA ARG A 64 -0.55 -13.00 22.75
C ARG A 64 -0.50 -11.86 23.78
N SER A 65 -0.96 -12.14 25.00
CA SER A 65 -1.04 -11.16 26.10
C SER A 65 0.29 -10.47 26.44
N GLU A 66 1.42 -11.09 26.11
CA GLU A 66 2.78 -10.57 26.26
C GLU A 66 3.15 -9.49 25.23
N ILE A 67 2.44 -9.43 24.09
CA ILE A 67 2.60 -8.42 23.05
C ILE A 67 1.56 -7.31 23.26
N ARG A 68 1.98 -6.05 23.17
CA ARG A 68 1.06 -4.92 23.15
C ARG A 68 0.66 -4.57 21.72
N PHE A 69 -0.63 -4.44 21.48
CA PHE A 69 -1.19 -4.11 20.16
C PHE A 69 -1.74 -2.68 20.17
N VAL A 70 -1.27 -1.86 19.24
CA VAL A 70 -1.79 -0.49 19.04
C VAL A 70 -2.59 -0.50 17.75
N TRP A 71 -3.92 -0.34 17.83
CA TRP A 71 -4.83 -0.56 16.71
C TRP A 71 -5.59 0.70 16.31
N GLN A 72 -5.39 1.14 15.06
CA GLN A 72 -6.23 2.15 14.43
C GLN A 72 -7.62 1.57 14.15
N TYR A 73 -8.62 1.98 14.93
CA TYR A 73 -9.96 1.40 14.93
C TYR A 73 -11.04 2.46 15.11
N ASN A 74 -11.98 2.55 14.15
CA ASN A 74 -13.12 3.46 14.16
C ASN A 74 -14.48 2.74 14.15
N GLY A 75 -14.50 1.50 14.63
CA GLY A 75 -15.72 0.71 14.74
C GLY A 75 -16.42 0.90 16.09
N ALA A 76 -17.50 0.14 16.30
CA ALA A 76 -18.21 0.15 17.58
C ALA A 76 -17.29 -0.35 18.73
N PRO A 77 -17.45 0.15 19.97
CA PRO A 77 -16.68 -0.33 21.11
C PRO A 77 -16.71 -1.86 21.23
N ILE A 78 -15.53 -2.47 21.33
CA ILE A 78 -15.37 -3.92 21.48
C ILE A 78 -15.62 -4.26 22.94
N VAL A 79 -16.63 -5.08 23.21
CA VAL A 79 -16.96 -5.56 24.56
C VAL A 79 -15.80 -6.40 25.10
N ASN A 80 -15.34 -6.11 26.32
CA ASN A 80 -14.22 -6.80 26.99
C ASN A 80 -12.91 -6.78 26.18
N LEU A 81 -12.53 -5.61 25.65
CA LEU A 81 -11.24 -5.46 24.97
C LEU A 81 -10.08 -5.86 25.92
N PRO A 82 -9.23 -6.83 25.52
CA PRO A 82 -8.06 -7.23 26.29
C PRO A 82 -7.14 -6.04 26.65
N SER A 83 -6.56 -6.06 27.84
CA SER A 83 -5.71 -4.98 28.35
C SER A 83 -4.41 -4.77 27.59
N ASN A 84 -3.99 -5.76 26.78
CA ASN A 84 -2.84 -5.67 25.89
C ASN A 84 -3.19 -5.05 24.53
N ILE A 85 -4.41 -4.53 24.33
CA ILE A 85 -4.83 -3.85 23.11
C ILE A 85 -5.21 -2.40 23.44
N PHE A 86 -4.54 -1.46 22.79
CA PHE A 86 -4.89 -0.05 22.78
C PHE A 86 -5.53 0.28 21.43
N SER A 87 -6.76 0.77 21.43
CA SER A 87 -7.47 1.17 20.20
C SER A 87 -7.78 2.66 20.19
N ALA A 88 -7.62 3.28 19.03
CA ALA A 88 -7.99 4.68 18.81
C ALA A 88 -8.34 4.91 17.33
N GLU A 89 -9.24 5.87 17.05
CA GLU A 89 -9.60 6.19 15.66
C GLU A 89 -8.42 6.78 14.87
N TRP A 90 -7.59 7.56 15.57
CA TRP A 90 -6.41 8.20 15.02
C TRP A 90 -5.18 7.85 15.84
N LEU A 91 -4.08 7.56 15.15
CA LEU A 91 -2.79 7.25 15.76
C LEU A 91 -1.66 8.04 15.08
N PRO A 92 -0.65 8.48 15.85
CA PRO A 92 0.57 9.05 15.29
C PRO A 92 1.45 7.93 14.71
N GLN A 93 1.04 7.36 13.57
CA GLN A 93 1.61 6.13 12.98
C GLN A 93 3.14 6.13 12.92
N GLN A 94 3.76 7.16 12.33
CA GLN A 94 5.23 7.24 12.22
C GLN A 94 5.93 7.35 13.57
N ASP A 95 5.27 7.92 14.58
CA ASP A 95 5.85 8.04 15.92
C ASP A 95 5.81 6.70 16.66
N VAL A 96 4.78 5.88 16.42
CA VAL A 96 4.73 4.50 16.90
C VAL A 96 5.73 3.62 16.11
N LEU A 97 5.77 3.75 14.77
CA LEU A 97 6.71 2.97 13.95
C LEU A 97 8.16 3.21 14.33
N GLY A 98 8.57 4.46 14.54
CA GLY A 98 9.94 4.78 14.95
C GLY A 98 10.21 4.59 16.45
N HIS A 99 9.27 4.04 17.22
CA HIS A 99 9.51 3.73 18.62
C HIS A 99 10.40 2.47 18.77
N PRO A 100 11.44 2.46 19.64
CA PRO A 100 12.37 1.33 19.77
C PRO A 100 11.72 -0.02 20.11
N LYS A 101 10.56 0.01 20.76
CA LYS A 101 9.77 -1.18 21.13
C LYS A 101 8.87 -1.71 20.02
N THR A 102 8.76 -1.03 18.89
CA THR A 102 7.91 -1.50 17.78
C THR A 102 8.60 -2.63 17.03
N ARG A 103 7.92 -3.77 16.94
CA ARG A 103 8.46 -5.01 16.39
C ARG A 103 7.88 -5.36 15.03
N ALA A 104 6.61 -5.05 14.79
CA ALA A 104 5.96 -5.29 13.51
C ALA A 104 4.84 -4.28 13.25
N HIS A 105 4.45 -4.18 11.97
CA HIS A 105 3.32 -3.39 11.53
C HIS A 105 2.35 -4.25 10.73
N ILE A 106 1.14 -4.41 11.23
CA ILE A 106 0.02 -4.96 10.48
C ILE A 106 -0.57 -3.82 9.64
N SER A 107 -0.50 -3.94 8.30
CA SER A 107 -0.92 -2.89 7.39
C SER A 107 -1.85 -3.37 6.29
N HIS A 108 -2.81 -2.54 5.87
CA HIS A 108 -3.64 -2.83 4.69
C HIS A 108 -2.88 -2.79 3.34
N GLY A 109 -1.58 -2.45 3.33
CA GLY A 109 -0.74 -2.40 2.13
C GLY A 109 -0.78 -1.08 1.37
N GLY A 110 -1.37 -0.02 1.92
CA GLY A 110 -1.29 1.32 1.33
C GLY A 110 0.15 1.77 1.17
N LEU A 111 0.48 2.37 0.01
CA LEU A 111 1.87 2.68 -0.36
C LEU A 111 2.59 3.51 0.70
N ASN A 112 1.94 4.56 1.22
CA ASN A 112 2.53 5.40 2.26
C ASN A 112 2.82 4.60 3.54
N SER A 113 1.88 3.80 4.02
CA SER A 113 2.06 2.96 5.21
C SER A 113 3.19 1.96 5.04
N VAL A 114 3.30 1.35 3.86
CA VAL A 114 4.37 0.40 3.53
C VAL A 114 5.73 1.10 3.52
N ILE A 115 5.86 2.23 2.83
CA ILE A 115 7.11 3.00 2.79
C ILE A 115 7.50 3.50 4.18
N GLU A 116 6.56 3.98 4.99
CA GLU A 116 6.84 4.41 6.37
C GLU A 116 7.36 3.24 7.22
N SER A 117 6.86 2.03 7.00
CA SER A 117 7.33 0.83 7.73
C SER A 117 8.78 0.51 7.36
N VAL A 118 9.10 0.56 6.07
CA VAL A 118 10.47 0.35 5.57
C VAL A 118 11.39 1.45 6.09
N TRP A 119 10.97 2.71 6.03
CA TRP A 119 11.74 3.86 6.48
C TRP A 119 12.08 3.79 7.99
N HIS A 120 11.17 3.25 8.81
CA HIS A 120 11.39 3.00 10.24
C HIS A 120 11.98 1.61 10.55
N GLY A 121 12.26 0.78 9.54
CA GLY A 121 12.86 -0.54 9.73
C GLY A 121 11.96 -1.54 10.47
N VAL A 122 10.64 -1.44 10.30
CA VAL A 122 9.63 -2.27 10.98
C VAL A 122 9.05 -3.32 10.01
N PRO A 123 9.29 -4.63 10.24
CA PRO A 123 8.73 -5.70 9.42
C PRO A 123 7.21 -5.65 9.27
N LEU A 124 6.71 -6.05 8.10
CA LEU A 124 5.31 -5.86 7.70
C LEU A 124 4.51 -7.16 7.71
N ILE A 125 3.39 -7.18 8.44
CA ILE A 125 2.29 -8.14 8.20
C ILE A 125 1.28 -7.45 7.29
N GLY A 126 1.26 -7.78 6.01
CA GLY A 126 0.30 -7.18 5.08
C GLY A 126 -1.05 -7.90 5.13
N PHE A 127 -2.11 -7.15 5.44
CA PHE A 127 -3.51 -7.54 5.34
C PHE A 127 -4.19 -6.78 4.19
N PRO A 128 -3.89 -7.12 2.92
CA PRO A 128 -4.27 -6.30 1.78
C PRO A 128 -5.79 -6.25 1.58
N LEU A 129 -6.32 -5.02 1.46
CA LEU A 129 -7.74 -4.76 1.23
C LEU A 129 -8.06 -4.33 -0.21
N THR A 130 -7.04 -4.00 -1.01
CA THR A 130 -7.15 -3.59 -2.41
C THR A 130 -6.13 -4.32 -3.27
N ALA A 131 -6.36 -4.36 -4.58
CA ALA A 131 -5.40 -4.96 -5.53
C ALA A 131 -4.04 -4.23 -5.51
N ARG A 132 -4.04 -2.90 -5.43
CA ARG A 132 -2.81 -2.11 -5.29
C ARG A 132 -2.10 -2.39 -3.96
N GLY A 133 -2.86 -2.49 -2.87
CA GLY A 133 -2.29 -2.85 -1.57
C GLY A 133 -1.67 -4.25 -1.57
N TYR A 134 -2.28 -5.19 -2.29
CA TYR A 134 -1.72 -6.53 -2.49
C TYR A 134 -0.38 -6.48 -3.23
N ASP A 135 -0.26 -5.73 -4.33
CA ASP A 135 1.00 -5.59 -5.07
C ASP A 135 2.12 -5.01 -4.19
N ASN A 136 1.83 -3.95 -3.43
CA ASN A 136 2.79 -3.34 -2.53
C ASN A 136 3.30 -4.34 -1.49
N VAL A 137 2.39 -5.09 -0.85
CA VAL A 137 2.78 -6.10 0.15
C VAL A 137 3.56 -7.24 -0.52
N LEU A 138 3.19 -7.65 -1.73
CA LEU A 138 3.90 -8.70 -2.46
C LEU A 138 5.37 -8.34 -2.66
N ARG A 139 5.67 -7.08 -3.01
CA ARG A 139 7.05 -6.58 -3.14
C ARG A 139 7.83 -6.63 -1.83
N ILE A 140 7.18 -6.38 -0.69
CA ILE A 140 7.81 -6.51 0.64
C ILE A 140 8.10 -7.97 0.95
N THR A 141 7.14 -8.87 0.69
CA THR A 141 7.33 -10.31 0.94
C THR A 141 8.37 -10.94 0.03
N ALA A 142 8.51 -10.48 -1.21
CA ALA A 142 9.54 -10.92 -2.15
C ALA A 142 10.97 -10.59 -1.66
N ARG A 143 11.11 -9.63 -0.75
CA ARG A 143 12.36 -9.26 -0.07
C ARG A 143 12.50 -9.90 1.31
N SER A 144 11.65 -10.85 1.68
CA SER A 144 11.66 -11.47 3.01
C SER A 144 11.54 -10.47 4.17
N ALA A 145 10.96 -9.29 3.93
CA ALA A 145 10.78 -8.22 4.93
C ALA A 145 9.32 -8.14 5.45
N GLY A 146 8.50 -9.13 5.11
CA GLY A 146 7.11 -9.20 5.56
C GLY A 146 6.39 -10.49 5.16
N VAL A 147 5.15 -10.62 5.64
CA VAL A 147 4.26 -11.75 5.36
C VAL A 147 2.88 -11.27 4.90
N ILE A 148 2.20 -12.04 4.06
CA ILE A 148 0.83 -11.74 3.60
C ILE A 148 -0.19 -12.54 4.41
N LEU A 149 -1.08 -11.83 5.08
CA LEU A 149 -2.30 -12.36 5.67
C LEU A 149 -3.47 -12.22 4.68
N LYS A 150 -3.84 -13.32 4.02
CA LYS A 150 -4.90 -13.33 2.99
C LYS A 150 -6.30 -13.25 3.62
N LYS A 151 -7.12 -12.29 3.17
CA LYS A 151 -8.51 -12.11 3.63
C LYS A 151 -9.40 -13.35 3.48
N LYS A 152 -9.21 -14.14 2.40
CA LYS A 152 -10.07 -15.30 2.08
C LYS A 152 -10.13 -16.34 3.21
N ASN A 153 -9.06 -16.49 4.00
CA ASN A 153 -8.93 -17.49 5.05
C ASN A 153 -8.66 -16.86 6.43
N LEU A 154 -9.15 -15.63 6.65
CA LEU A 154 -8.90 -14.92 7.89
C LEU A 154 -9.57 -15.63 9.08
N SER A 155 -8.77 -15.94 10.08
CA SER A 155 -9.15 -16.56 11.36
C SER A 155 -8.14 -16.18 12.44
N SER A 156 -8.49 -16.35 13.72
CA SER A 156 -7.55 -16.12 14.84
C SER A 156 -6.23 -16.86 14.62
N ARG A 157 -6.32 -18.15 14.25
CA ARG A 157 -5.15 -18.99 13.96
C ARG A 157 -4.27 -18.47 12.83
N SER A 158 -4.86 -17.92 11.76
CA SER A 158 -4.09 -17.34 10.66
C SER A 158 -3.37 -16.04 11.06
N VAL A 159 -4.00 -15.23 11.92
CA VAL A 159 -3.40 -14.00 12.46
C VAL A 159 -2.24 -14.36 13.39
N LEU A 160 -2.45 -15.31 14.30
CA LEU A 160 -1.41 -15.82 15.19
C LEU A 160 -0.21 -16.37 14.42
N HIS A 161 -0.46 -17.20 13.41
CA HIS A 161 0.62 -17.71 12.57
C HIS A 161 1.41 -16.59 11.89
N ALA A 162 0.75 -15.53 11.42
CA ALA A 162 1.44 -14.39 10.82
C ALA A 162 2.28 -13.59 11.85
N ILE A 163 1.77 -13.45 13.07
CA ILE A 163 2.50 -12.84 14.20
C ILE A 163 3.74 -13.70 14.55
N ASP A 164 3.56 -14.99 14.77
CA ASP A 164 4.69 -15.88 15.12
C ASP A 164 5.74 -15.93 14.01
N GLU A 165 5.31 -15.92 12.74
CA GLU A 165 6.20 -15.89 11.59
C GLU A 165 7.02 -14.59 11.55
N ILE A 166 6.39 -13.42 11.71
CA ILE A 166 7.09 -12.13 11.58
C ILE A 166 8.14 -11.91 12.68
N TYR A 167 8.00 -12.56 13.85
CA TYR A 167 8.98 -12.47 14.95
C TYR A 167 10.28 -13.24 14.67
N LYS A 168 10.35 -14.03 13.59
CA LYS A 168 11.60 -14.68 13.19
C LYS A 168 12.62 -13.62 12.79
N GLN A 169 13.84 -13.74 13.33
CA GLN A 169 14.93 -12.77 13.18
C GLN A 169 15.20 -12.38 11.71
N LYS A 170 15.07 -13.32 10.77
CA LYS A 170 15.23 -13.08 9.32
C LYS A 170 14.45 -11.87 8.81
N TYR A 171 13.21 -11.64 9.28
CA TYR A 171 12.40 -10.53 8.78
C TYR A 171 12.92 -9.19 9.27
N LYS A 172 13.45 -9.15 10.49
CA LYS A 172 14.04 -7.93 11.07
C LYS A 172 15.36 -7.60 10.40
N ASP A 173 16.19 -8.61 10.13
CA ASP A 173 17.48 -8.44 9.45
C ASP A 173 17.28 -7.92 8.03
N GLU A 174 16.39 -8.55 7.25
CA GLU A 174 16.07 -8.13 5.88
C GLU A 174 15.42 -6.75 5.84
N MET A 175 14.56 -6.43 6.81
CA MET A 175 13.97 -5.10 6.91
C MET A 175 15.01 -4.03 7.27
N ALA A 176 16.02 -4.35 8.10
CA ALA A 176 17.10 -3.42 8.42
C ALA A 176 17.96 -3.12 7.18
N ILE A 177 18.30 -4.15 6.39
CA ILE A 177 19.00 -3.98 5.10
C ILE A 177 18.15 -3.12 4.16
N PHE A 178 16.84 -3.35 4.10
CA PHE A 178 15.96 -2.57 3.23
C PHE A 178 15.79 -1.12 3.71
N GLN A 179 15.68 -0.89 5.01
CA GLN A 179 15.68 0.44 5.60
C GLN A 179 16.95 1.21 5.22
N ASP A 180 18.11 0.56 5.39
CA ASP A 180 19.41 1.13 5.06
C ASP A 180 19.44 1.57 3.59
N MET A 181 19.09 0.69 2.65
CA MET A 181 19.01 1.04 1.22
C MET A 181 18.04 2.20 0.88
N VAL A 182 16.99 2.40 1.68
CA VAL A 182 16.00 3.49 1.47
C VAL A 182 16.45 4.79 2.13
N THR A 183 17.28 4.74 3.17
CA THR A 183 17.65 5.91 3.98
C THR A 183 19.09 6.36 3.78
N ASP A 184 19.96 5.49 3.24
CA ASP A 184 21.31 5.81 2.80
C ASP A 184 21.28 6.54 1.44
N VAL A 185 20.94 7.83 1.52
CA VAL A 185 20.84 8.71 0.35
C VAL A 185 21.75 9.93 0.53
N PRO A 186 22.40 10.42 -0.55
CA PRO A 186 23.34 11.55 -0.47
C PRO A 186 22.66 12.89 -0.10
N TYR A 187 21.35 12.97 -0.27
CA TYR A 187 20.51 14.11 0.07
C TYR A 187 19.13 13.62 0.48
N THR A 188 18.42 14.40 1.30
CA THR A 188 17.03 14.07 1.62
C THR A 188 16.14 14.20 0.38
N GLU A 189 15.05 13.45 0.35
CA GLU A 189 14.06 13.47 -0.73
C GLU A 189 13.46 14.87 -0.95
N LEU A 190 13.31 15.63 0.15
CA LEU A 190 12.90 17.04 0.10
C LEU A 190 13.96 17.91 -0.59
N ASN A 191 15.24 17.74 -0.24
CA ASN A 191 16.33 18.50 -0.86
C ASN A 191 16.47 18.14 -2.34
N HIS A 192 16.31 16.87 -2.72
CA HIS A 192 16.30 16.43 -4.11
C HIS A 192 15.20 17.12 -4.92
N SER A 193 13.99 17.13 -4.35
CA SER A 193 12.82 17.73 -4.97
C SER A 193 12.99 19.24 -5.13
N ALA A 194 13.40 19.92 -4.06
CA ALA A 194 13.64 21.36 -4.05
C ALA A 194 14.69 21.74 -5.10
N PHE A 195 15.80 20.99 -5.18
CA PHE A 195 16.83 21.20 -6.17
C PHE A 195 16.29 21.20 -7.60
N TRP A 196 15.47 20.22 -7.97
CA TRP A 196 14.92 20.13 -9.33
C TRP A 196 13.88 21.20 -9.64
N VAL A 197 13.07 21.60 -8.66
CA VAL A 197 12.13 22.73 -8.81
C VAL A 197 12.91 24.02 -9.06
N GLU A 198 13.90 24.31 -8.22
CA GLU A 198 14.74 25.50 -8.40
C GLU A 198 15.59 25.43 -9.68
N PHE A 199 16.00 24.24 -10.10
CA PHE A 199 16.74 24.04 -11.35
C PHE A 199 15.92 24.52 -12.55
N ILE A 200 14.64 24.12 -12.62
CA ILE A 200 13.72 24.56 -13.68
C ILE A 200 13.53 26.08 -13.59
N GLN A 201 13.34 26.63 -12.39
CA GLN A 201 13.21 28.07 -12.20
C GLN A 201 14.46 28.86 -12.66
N ARG A 202 15.66 28.36 -12.38
CA ARG A 202 16.92 29.03 -12.78
C ARG A 202 17.12 29.04 -14.30
N HIS A 203 16.70 27.97 -14.99
CA HIS A 203 16.98 27.80 -16.42
C HIS A 203 15.78 28.09 -17.32
N GLN A 204 14.60 28.36 -16.73
CA GLN A 204 13.33 28.71 -17.38
C GLN A 204 12.81 27.62 -18.32
N GLU A 205 13.43 27.48 -19.50
CA GLU A 205 13.08 26.46 -20.48
C GLU A 205 14.13 25.35 -20.49
N VAL A 206 13.66 24.13 -20.16
CA VAL A 206 14.43 22.90 -20.30
C VAL A 206 13.70 22.01 -21.31
N PRO A 207 13.90 22.21 -22.63
CA PRO A 207 13.06 21.58 -23.67
C PRO A 207 12.98 20.06 -23.56
N HIS A 208 14.05 19.41 -23.14
CA HIS A 208 14.12 17.96 -22.98
C HIS A 208 13.41 17.42 -21.72
N ALA A 209 13.15 18.29 -20.72
CA ALA A 209 12.37 17.95 -19.53
C ALA A 209 10.85 18.04 -19.75
N ARG A 210 10.40 18.68 -20.84
CA ARG A 210 8.99 18.73 -21.20
C ARG A 210 8.49 17.35 -21.65
N SER A 211 7.20 17.10 -21.39
CA SER A 211 6.53 15.93 -21.95
C SER A 211 6.43 16.08 -23.46
N GLY A 212 6.61 14.98 -24.21
CA GLY A 212 6.32 14.97 -25.64
C GLY A 212 4.85 15.25 -25.94
N ALA A 213 3.97 15.06 -24.95
CA ALA A 213 2.54 15.38 -25.05
C ALA A 213 2.29 16.88 -25.32
N ASP A 214 3.18 17.77 -24.89
CA ASP A 214 3.06 19.21 -25.10
C ASP A 214 3.15 19.61 -26.60
N GLN A 215 3.71 18.72 -27.43
CA GLN A 215 3.86 18.94 -28.87
C GLN A 215 2.67 18.38 -29.68
N LEU A 216 1.76 17.65 -29.03
CA LEU A 216 0.61 17.03 -29.69
C LEU A 216 -0.53 18.04 -29.87
N ASN A 217 -1.17 18.00 -31.02
CA ASN A 217 -2.43 18.72 -31.20
C ASN A 217 -3.60 18.01 -30.48
N VAL A 218 -4.74 18.68 -30.35
CA VAL A 218 -5.92 18.14 -29.64
C VAL A 218 -6.36 16.77 -30.19
N LEU A 219 -6.30 16.56 -31.51
CA LEU A 219 -6.71 15.29 -32.11
C LEU A 219 -5.76 14.15 -31.74
N GLN A 220 -4.46 14.39 -31.79
CA GLN A 220 -3.42 13.42 -31.41
C GLN A 220 -3.44 13.15 -29.90
N TYR A 221 -3.61 14.19 -29.08
CA TYR A 221 -3.67 14.06 -27.63
C TYR A 221 -4.83 13.18 -27.17
N PHE A 222 -6.00 13.31 -27.80
CA PHE A 222 -7.17 12.49 -27.54
C PHE A 222 -7.27 11.23 -28.42
N LEU A 223 -6.23 10.94 -29.22
CA LEU A 223 -6.17 9.77 -30.11
C LEU A 223 -7.39 9.66 -31.06
N VAL A 224 -7.95 10.79 -31.49
CA VAL A 224 -9.16 10.84 -32.33
C VAL A 224 -8.92 10.15 -33.67
N ASP A 225 -7.75 10.39 -34.28
CA ASP A 225 -7.30 9.74 -35.50
C ASP A 225 -7.24 8.21 -35.35
N VAL A 226 -6.68 7.71 -34.26
CA VAL A 226 -6.61 6.27 -33.94
C VAL A 226 -8.00 5.69 -33.70
N ILE A 227 -8.86 6.37 -32.94
CA ILE A 227 -10.23 5.92 -32.66
C ILE A 227 -11.04 5.86 -33.95
N THR A 228 -10.98 6.89 -34.79
CA THR A 228 -11.67 6.93 -36.08
C THR A 228 -11.18 5.82 -37.00
N PHE A 229 -9.86 5.57 -37.05
CA PHE A 229 -9.30 4.45 -37.80
C PHE A 229 -9.86 3.10 -37.30
N MET A 230 -9.84 2.85 -35.99
CA MET A 230 -10.37 1.61 -35.40
C MET A 230 -11.87 1.42 -35.68
N LEU A 231 -12.67 2.50 -35.58
CA LEU A 231 -14.10 2.47 -35.91
C LEU A 231 -14.34 2.20 -37.40
N SER A 232 -13.51 2.74 -38.29
CA SER A 232 -13.61 2.50 -39.73
C SER A 232 -13.32 1.03 -40.09
N VAL A 233 -12.31 0.43 -39.45
CA VAL A 233 -11.98 -1.00 -39.61
C VAL A 233 -13.12 -1.87 -39.08
N LEU A 234 -13.65 -1.55 -37.90
CA LEU A 234 -14.79 -2.27 -37.33
C LEU A 234 -16.02 -2.19 -38.25
N PHE A 235 -16.35 -1.01 -38.76
CA PHE A 235 -17.45 -0.80 -39.68
C PHE A 235 -17.27 -1.61 -40.98
N LEU A 236 -16.05 -1.62 -41.53
CA LEU A 236 -15.72 -2.39 -42.73
C LEU A 236 -15.90 -3.89 -42.50
N VAL A 237 -15.40 -4.44 -41.38
CA VAL A 237 -15.56 -5.85 -41.02
C VAL A 237 -17.05 -6.22 -40.86
N LEU A 238 -17.83 -5.41 -40.14
CA LEU A 238 -19.26 -5.64 -39.95
C LEU A 238 -20.02 -5.61 -41.27
N THR A 239 -19.65 -4.70 -42.17
CA THR A 239 -20.24 -4.58 -43.50
C THR A 239 -19.91 -5.79 -44.36
N LEU A 240 -18.65 -6.25 -44.36
CA LEU A 240 -18.25 -7.48 -45.06
C LEU A 240 -19.00 -8.70 -44.54
N ILE A 241 -19.13 -8.85 -43.21
CA ILE A 241 -19.91 -9.94 -42.61
C ILE A 241 -21.37 -9.89 -43.06
N TYR A 242 -22.00 -8.71 -43.03
CA TYR A 242 -23.38 -8.54 -43.48
C TYR A 242 -23.58 -8.96 -44.94
N TYR A 243 -22.70 -8.53 -45.86
CA TYR A 243 -22.80 -8.90 -47.26
C TYR A 243 -22.51 -10.38 -47.51
N MET A 244 -21.56 -10.98 -46.78
CA MET A 244 -21.29 -12.41 -46.83
C MET A 244 -22.51 -13.23 -46.38
N LEU A 245 -23.13 -12.86 -45.26
CA LEU A 245 -24.35 -13.51 -44.77
C LEU A 245 -25.51 -13.35 -45.76
N LYS A 246 -25.68 -12.16 -46.34
CA LYS A 246 -26.71 -11.89 -47.36
C LYS A 246 -26.48 -12.71 -48.64
N LEU A 247 -25.23 -12.87 -49.06
CA LEU A 247 -24.87 -13.68 -50.22
C LEU A 247 -25.17 -15.16 -49.96
N VAL A 248 -24.74 -15.69 -48.80
CA VAL A 248 -25.03 -17.07 -48.37
C VAL A 248 -26.53 -17.32 -48.29
N PHE A 249 -27.30 -16.40 -47.70
CA PHE A 249 -28.75 -16.50 -47.64
C PHE A 249 -29.39 -16.55 -49.03
N ARG A 250 -28.97 -15.68 -49.96
CA ARG A 250 -29.47 -15.70 -51.34
C ARG A 250 -29.13 -17.00 -52.08
N LEU A 251 -27.94 -17.54 -51.87
CA LEU A 251 -27.54 -18.82 -52.46
C LEU A 251 -28.37 -19.98 -51.91
N ILE A 252 -28.62 -20.01 -50.59
CA ILE A 252 -29.50 -21.02 -49.97
C ILE A 252 -30.92 -20.90 -50.52
N CYS A 253 -31.49 -19.68 -50.60
CA CYS A 253 -32.82 -19.47 -51.17
C CYS A 253 -32.92 -19.76 -52.68
N PHE A 254 -31.80 -19.77 -53.41
CA PHE A 254 -31.78 -20.17 -54.82
C PHE A 254 -31.64 -21.68 -55.01
N MET A 255 -31.07 -22.38 -54.02
CA MET A 255 -30.89 -23.82 -54.01
C MET A 255 -32.07 -24.60 -53.42
N CYS A 256 -32.93 -23.95 -52.62
CA CYS A 256 -34.22 -24.46 -52.15
C CYS A 256 -35.33 -24.13 -53.15
#